data_AF-A0A659SM69-F1
#
_entry.id   AF-A0A659SM69-F1
#
_cell.length_a   1.000
_cell.length_b   1.000
_cell.length_c   1.000
_cell.angle_alpha   90.00
_cell.angle_beta   90.00
_cell.angle_gamma   90.00
#
_symmetry.space_group_name_H-M   'P 1'
#
loop_
_entity.id
_entity.type
_entity.pdbx_description
1 polymer ?
#
loop_
_entity_poly.entity_id
_entity_poly.type
_entity_poly.pdbx_seq_one_letter_code
_entity_poly.pdbx_strand_id
1 'polypeptide(L)'
;DASTAVIDPFFADSTLIIRCDILEPGTQQGYGRATRTIAKRAEDYLRATGIADTVLFGPEPEFFLFDDIRFGASISGSHVAIDDIEGAWNSSTKYEGGNKGHRPGVKGGYFPVPPVDSAQDIRSEMCLVMELMGLVVEAQHHEGATAGPHAV
;
A
#
# COMPACT_ATOMS: atom_id res chain seq x y z
N ASP A 1 -21.05 5.29 -7.32
CA ASP A 1 -20.86 4.55 -8.59
C ASP A 1 -21.14 3.09 -8.33
N ALA A 2 -22.27 2.57 -8.82
CA ALA A 2 -22.73 1.22 -8.48
C ALA A 2 -21.76 0.12 -8.95
N SER A 3 -20.92 0.38 -9.96
CA SER A 3 -19.93 -0.57 -10.47
C SER A 3 -18.79 -0.87 -9.49
N THR A 4 -18.65 -0.05 -8.44
CA THR A 4 -17.54 -0.13 -7.47
C THR A 4 -17.91 -0.81 -6.15
N ALA A 5 -19.10 -1.41 -6.08
CA ALA A 5 -19.61 -2.03 -4.87
C ALA A 5 -18.78 -3.27 -4.51
N VAL A 6 -18.24 -3.32 -3.29
CA VAL A 6 -17.44 -4.45 -2.75
C VAL A 6 -17.61 -4.55 -1.24
N ILE A 7 -17.59 -5.76 -0.67
CA ILE A 7 -17.71 -5.97 0.77
C ILE A 7 -16.38 -5.59 1.46
N ASP A 8 -16.49 -4.92 2.61
CA ASP A 8 -15.33 -4.66 3.47
C ASP A 8 -14.92 -5.97 4.19
N PRO A 9 -13.67 -6.45 4.03
CA PRO A 9 -13.24 -7.72 4.64
C PRO A 9 -12.80 -7.58 6.10
N PHE A 10 -12.79 -6.37 6.67
CA PHE A 10 -12.24 -6.09 7.99
C PHE A 10 -13.29 -5.68 9.02
N PHE A 11 -14.39 -5.05 8.60
CA PHE A 11 -15.43 -4.61 9.51
C PHE A 11 -16.17 -5.78 10.16
N ALA A 12 -16.42 -5.68 11.47
CA ALA A 12 -17.11 -6.71 12.24
C ALA A 12 -18.57 -6.91 11.79
N ASP A 13 -19.25 -5.80 11.48
CA ASP A 13 -20.59 -5.82 10.91
C ASP A 13 -20.50 -5.78 9.37
N SER A 14 -21.29 -6.64 8.72
CA SER A 14 -21.34 -6.74 7.26
C SER A 14 -21.59 -5.37 6.61
N THR A 15 -20.57 -4.84 5.94
CA THR A 15 -20.57 -3.49 5.37
C THR A 15 -20.17 -3.52 3.89
N LEU A 16 -20.89 -2.74 3.08
CA LEU A 16 -20.63 -2.59 1.65
C LEU A 16 -19.95 -1.24 1.37
N ILE A 17 -18.81 -1.27 0.72
CA ILE A 17 -18.08 -0.10 0.23
C ILE A 17 -18.63 0.27 -1.16
N ILE A 18 -18.91 1.56 -1.37
CA ILE A 18 -19.25 2.12 -2.69
C ILE A 18 -18.42 3.38 -2.91
N ARG A 19 -17.65 3.43 -4.00
CA ARG A 19 -16.89 4.62 -4.39
C ARG A 19 -17.81 5.65 -5.02
N CYS A 20 -17.62 6.92 -4.66
CA CYS A 20 -18.47 8.03 -5.09
C CYS A 20 -17.69 9.04 -5.95
N ASP A 21 -18.44 9.78 -6.77
CA ASP A 21 -17.96 10.98 -7.44
C ASP A 21 -18.48 12.21 -6.69
N ILE A 22 -17.71 13.29 -6.68
CA ILE A 22 -18.14 14.58 -6.12
C ILE A 22 -18.69 15.43 -7.26
N LEU A 23 -19.94 15.85 -7.10
CA LEU A 23 -20.67 16.65 -8.08
C LEU A 23 -20.99 18.03 -7.50
N GLU A 24 -21.06 19.02 -8.38
CA GLU A 24 -21.61 20.33 -8.05
C GLU A 24 -23.12 20.19 -7.79
N PRO A 25 -23.67 20.67 -6.65
CA PRO A 25 -25.03 20.34 -6.23
C PRO A 25 -26.11 20.89 -7.17
N GLY A 26 -25.88 22.05 -7.78
CA GLY A 26 -26.84 22.67 -8.71
C GLY A 26 -26.78 22.07 -10.11
N THR A 27 -25.59 22.03 -10.71
CA THR A 27 -25.43 21.58 -12.11
C THR A 27 -25.35 20.06 -12.25
N GLN A 28 -25.12 19.33 -11.15
CA GLN A 28 -24.84 17.90 -11.12
C GLN A 28 -23.61 17.51 -11.98
N GLN A 29 -22.79 18.49 -12.38
CA GLN A 29 -21.56 18.24 -13.11
C GLN A 29 -20.44 17.81 -12.17
N GLY A 30 -19.51 17.02 -12.68
CA GLY A 30 -18.33 16.62 -11.91
C GLY A 30 -17.55 17.82 -11.38
N TYR A 31 -17.28 17.81 -10.07
CA TYR A 31 -16.56 18.88 -9.38
C TYR A 31 -15.14 19.05 -9.93
N GLY A 32 -14.74 20.29 -10.22
CA GLY A 32 -13.46 20.59 -10.89
C GLY A 32 -12.20 20.25 -10.08
N ARG A 33 -12.31 20.05 -8.75
CA ARG A 33 -11.19 19.63 -7.90
C ARG A 33 -11.27 18.17 -7.45
N ALA A 34 -12.29 17.43 -7.88
CA ALA A 34 -12.41 16.02 -7.56
C ALA A 34 -11.47 15.20 -8.45
N THR A 35 -10.49 14.53 -7.85
CA THR A 35 -9.46 13.76 -8.57
C THR A 35 -10.05 12.69 -9.48
N ARG A 36 -11.10 11.98 -9.04
CA ARG A 36 -11.80 10.98 -9.85
C ARG A 36 -12.53 11.57 -11.07
N THR A 37 -13.11 12.76 -10.93
CA THR A 37 -13.69 13.51 -12.05
C THR A 37 -12.62 13.90 -13.06
N ILE A 38 -11.46 14.35 -12.59
CA ILE A 38 -10.33 14.73 -13.45
C ILE A 38 -9.83 13.52 -14.24
N ALA A 39 -9.68 12.36 -13.60
CA ALA A 39 -9.29 11.11 -14.27
C ALA A 39 -10.28 10.71 -15.38
N LYS A 40 -11.58 10.71 -15.09
CA LYS A 40 -12.63 10.42 -16.09
C LYS A 40 -12.59 11.39 -17.28
N ARG A 41 -12.41 12.69 -17.01
CA ARG A 41 -12.26 13.72 -18.05
C ARG A 41 -11.02 13.50 -18.92
N ALA A 42 -9.93 12.99 -18.35
CA ALA A 42 -8.74 12.66 -19.13
C ALA A 42 -9.00 11.50 -20.10
N GLU A 43 -9.71 10.46 -19.66
CA GLU A 43 -10.14 9.36 -20.53
C GLU A 43 -11.13 9.81 -21.61
N ASP A 44 -12.09 10.67 -21.25
CA ASP A 44 -13.03 11.26 -22.22
C ASP A 44 -12.31 12.12 -23.25
N TYR A 45 -11.32 12.89 -22.81
CA TYR A 45 -10.49 13.70 -23.70
C TYR A 45 -9.69 12.81 -24.66
N LEU A 46 -9.06 11.73 -24.17
CA LEU A 46 -8.34 10.77 -25.02
C LEU A 46 -9.25 10.27 -26.15
N ARG A 47 -10.46 9.81 -25.82
CA ARG A 47 -11.47 9.37 -26.81
C ARG A 47 -11.82 10.49 -27.79
N ALA A 48 -12.03 11.71 -27.30
CA ALA A 48 -12.38 12.86 -28.14
C ALA A 48 -11.27 13.25 -29.13
N THR A 49 -10.00 12.98 -28.82
CA THR A 49 -8.88 13.23 -29.77
C THR A 49 -8.85 12.24 -30.94
N GLY A 50 -9.53 11.09 -30.84
CA GLY A 50 -9.49 10.02 -31.85
C GLY A 50 -8.17 9.25 -31.91
N ILE A 51 -7.25 9.46 -30.96
CA ILE A 51 -5.94 8.79 -30.91
C ILE A 51 -6.08 7.34 -30.42
N ALA A 52 -6.85 7.14 -29.36
CA ALA A 52 -7.15 5.84 -28.76
C ALA A 52 -8.49 5.91 -28.01
N ASP A 53 -9.04 4.75 -27.65
CA ASP A 53 -10.27 4.63 -26.88
C ASP A 53 -10.04 4.34 -25.39
N THR A 54 -8.89 3.76 -25.07
CA THR A 54 -8.54 3.20 -23.76
C THR A 54 -7.08 3.49 -23.44
N VAL A 55 -6.78 3.65 -22.15
CA VAL A 55 -5.42 3.70 -21.61
C VAL A 55 -5.28 2.63 -20.54
N LEU A 56 -4.14 1.93 -20.54
CA LEU A 56 -3.83 0.89 -19.56
C LEU A 56 -2.75 1.41 -18.61
N PHE A 57 -2.96 1.22 -17.31
CA PHE A 57 -2.01 1.57 -16.25
C PHE A 57 -1.63 0.32 -15.47
N GLY A 58 -0.32 0.06 -15.36
CA GLY A 58 0.25 -0.97 -14.49
C GLY A 58 1.20 -0.31 -13.48
N PRO A 59 0.69 0.21 -12.35
CA PRO A 59 1.54 0.76 -11.30
C PRO A 59 2.14 -0.37 -10.43
N GLU A 60 3.35 -0.16 -9.93
CA GLU A 60 4.05 -1.08 -9.02
C GLU A 60 4.28 -0.37 -7.66
N PRO A 61 3.27 -0.32 -6.77
CA PRO A 61 3.39 0.39 -5.50
C PRO A 61 4.18 -0.43 -4.45
N GLU A 62 5.36 0.05 -4.11
CA GLU A 62 6.13 -0.46 -2.96
C GLU A 62 5.65 0.15 -1.63
N PHE A 63 5.85 -0.57 -0.53
CA PHE A 63 5.52 -0.12 0.82
C PHE A 63 6.45 -0.70 1.87
N PHE A 64 6.32 -0.23 3.12
CA PHE A 64 7.05 -0.73 4.28
C PHE A 64 6.09 -1.29 5.35
N LEU A 65 6.52 -2.36 6.02
CA LEU A 65 5.94 -2.87 7.26
C LEU A 65 6.90 -2.58 8.43
N PHE A 66 6.39 -1.94 9.47
CA PHE A 66 7.16 -1.59 10.67
C PHE A 66 6.42 -2.05 11.93
N ASP A 67 7.17 -2.33 12.99
CA ASP A 67 6.64 -2.64 14.32
C ASP A 67 6.34 -1.37 15.14
N ASP A 68 7.15 -0.31 15.00
CA ASP A 68 7.01 0.96 15.71
C ASP A 68 7.37 2.16 14.83
N ILE A 69 6.56 3.22 14.95
CA ILE A 69 6.79 4.50 14.30
C ILE A 69 6.45 5.63 15.26
N ARG A 70 7.45 6.44 15.61
CA ARG A 70 7.33 7.61 16.49
C ARG A 70 7.89 8.84 15.83
N PHE A 71 7.15 9.93 15.85
CA PHE A 71 7.63 11.22 15.35
C PHE A 71 6.97 12.36 16.12
N GLY A 72 7.58 13.55 16.05
CA GLY A 72 7.00 14.75 16.64
C GLY A 72 7.78 16.00 16.30
N ALA A 73 7.10 17.14 16.39
CA ALA A 73 7.69 18.46 16.22
C ALA A 73 7.04 19.45 17.19
N SER A 74 7.87 20.23 17.88
CA SER A 74 7.46 21.24 18.86
C SER A 74 8.37 22.46 18.76
N ILE A 75 8.11 23.50 19.56
CA ILE A 75 8.95 24.71 19.61
C ILE A 75 10.42 24.41 19.93
N SER A 76 10.70 23.34 20.69
CA SER A 76 12.05 22.99 21.12
C SER A 76 12.75 21.96 20.23
N GLY A 77 12.08 21.42 19.20
CA GLY A 77 12.72 20.52 18.24
C GLY A 77 11.78 19.50 17.60
N SER A 78 12.35 18.57 16.84
CA SER A 78 11.63 17.50 16.14
C SER A 78 12.41 16.19 16.13
N HIS A 79 11.71 15.08 15.90
CA HIS A 79 12.29 13.75 15.76
C HIS A 79 11.43 12.82 14.88
N VAL A 80 12.06 11.75 14.41
CA VAL A 80 11.43 10.57 13.81
C VAL A 80 12.25 9.33 14.21
N ALA A 81 11.58 8.25 14.56
CA ALA A 81 12.16 6.96 14.91
C ALA A 81 11.29 5.86 14.30
N ILE A 82 11.92 5.01 13.49
CA ILE A 82 11.33 3.83 12.87
C ILE A 82 11.99 2.63 13.54
N ASP A 83 11.20 1.61 13.87
CA ASP A 83 11.73 0.35 14.33
C ASP A 83 10.95 -0.84 13.77
N ASP A 84 11.68 -1.91 13.50
CA ASP A 84 11.14 -3.13 12.93
C ASP A 84 12.05 -4.32 13.27
N ILE A 85 11.46 -5.50 13.44
CA ILE A 85 12.21 -6.73 13.75
C ILE A 85 13.28 -7.06 12.70
N GLU A 86 13.09 -6.71 11.43
CA GLU A 86 14.05 -6.92 10.34
C GLU A 86 15.11 -5.83 10.23
N GLY A 87 14.95 -4.70 10.94
CA GLY A 87 15.87 -3.58 10.88
C GLY A 87 17.30 -3.98 11.20
N ALA A 88 18.23 -3.75 10.27
CA ALA A 88 19.64 -4.15 10.43
C ALA A 88 20.29 -3.59 11.72
N TRP A 89 19.83 -2.43 12.19
CA TRP A 89 20.25 -1.81 13.46
C TRP A 89 19.91 -2.67 14.68
N ASN A 90 18.90 -3.54 14.61
CA ASN A 90 18.49 -4.45 15.67
C ASN A 90 19.34 -5.73 15.80
N SER A 91 20.41 -5.86 15.01
CA SER A 91 21.41 -6.92 15.18
C SER A 91 22.05 -6.95 16.57
N SER A 92 22.11 -5.80 17.25
CA SER A 92 22.66 -5.66 18.61
C SER A 92 21.61 -5.59 19.72
N THR A 93 20.33 -5.47 19.35
CA THR A 93 19.23 -5.27 20.30
C THR A 93 19.01 -6.51 21.15
N LYS A 94 18.80 -6.31 22.45
CA LYS A 94 18.45 -7.39 23.39
C LYS A 94 16.94 -7.61 23.36
N TYR A 95 16.53 -8.84 23.11
CA TYR A 95 15.13 -9.26 23.18
C TYR A 95 14.93 -10.20 24.38
N GLU A 96 13.76 -10.14 25.01
CA GLU A 96 13.42 -10.94 26.20
C GLU A 96 13.66 -12.45 25.97
N GLY A 97 13.21 -12.97 24.81
CA GLY A 97 13.41 -14.38 24.39
C GLY A 97 14.74 -14.67 23.67
N GLY A 98 15.69 -13.73 23.71
CA GLY A 98 16.95 -13.79 22.96
C GLY A 98 16.81 -13.37 21.49
N ASN A 99 17.85 -12.70 20.97
CA ASN A 99 17.87 -12.21 19.59
C ASN A 99 18.17 -13.36 18.61
N LYS A 100 17.26 -13.61 17.66
CA LYS A 100 17.36 -14.72 16.67
C LYS A 100 18.24 -14.39 15.45
N GLY A 101 18.59 -13.12 15.24
CA GLY A 101 19.71 -12.70 14.39
C GLY A 101 19.55 -12.78 12.87
N HIS A 102 18.50 -13.40 12.32
CA HIS A 102 18.26 -13.43 10.87
C HIS A 102 17.55 -12.17 10.42
N ARG A 103 18.27 -11.24 9.80
CA ARG A 103 17.75 -9.95 9.32
C ARG A 103 18.34 -9.57 7.97
N PRO A 104 17.57 -8.91 7.10
CA PRO A 104 18.11 -8.32 5.89
C PRO A 104 19.10 -7.21 6.26
N GLY A 105 20.26 -7.20 5.61
CA GLY A 105 21.20 -6.09 5.69
C GLY A 105 20.67 -4.86 4.94
N VAL A 106 21.38 -3.72 5.05
CA VAL A 106 21.07 -2.54 4.24
C VAL A 106 21.21 -2.91 2.76
N LYS A 107 20.14 -2.68 1.97
CA LYS A 107 20.03 -3.12 0.57
C LYS A 107 20.10 -4.66 0.38
N GLY A 108 19.79 -5.43 1.42
CA GLY A 108 19.89 -6.88 1.45
C GLY A 108 18.55 -7.61 1.59
N GLY A 109 17.41 -6.92 1.40
CA GLY A 109 16.08 -7.51 1.50
C GLY A 109 15.60 -8.23 0.24
N TYR A 110 16.32 -8.11 -0.88
CA TYR A 110 15.86 -8.67 -2.15
C TYR A 110 16.04 -10.20 -2.21
N PHE A 111 14.95 -10.91 -1.97
CA PHE A 111 14.77 -12.37 -2.11
C PHE A 111 15.62 -13.32 -1.22
N PRO A 112 16.07 -12.96 0.00
CA PRO A 112 16.48 -13.98 0.94
C PRO A 112 15.25 -14.77 1.39
N VAL A 113 15.33 -16.09 1.44
CA VAL A 113 14.22 -16.92 1.94
C VAL A 113 14.03 -16.75 3.46
N PRO A 114 12.85 -17.07 4.00
CA PRO A 114 12.65 -17.15 5.44
C PRO A 114 13.73 -18.01 6.13
N PRO A 115 14.19 -17.64 7.35
CA PRO A 115 13.58 -16.65 8.25
C PRO A 115 14.12 -15.22 8.09
N VAL A 116 14.96 -14.92 7.08
CA VAL A 116 15.45 -13.55 6.86
C VAL A 116 14.31 -12.65 6.38
N ASP A 117 13.52 -13.12 5.42
CA ASP A 117 12.22 -12.56 5.10
C ASP A 117 11.20 -13.06 6.12
N SER A 118 10.69 -12.15 6.94
CA SER A 118 9.71 -12.45 8.00
C SER A 118 8.26 -12.33 7.54
N ALA A 119 8.02 -11.89 6.30
CA ALA A 119 6.72 -11.37 5.87
C ALA A 119 6.02 -12.19 4.77
N GLN A 120 6.45 -13.42 4.51
CA GLN A 120 5.82 -14.28 3.50
C GLN A 120 4.32 -14.51 3.78
N ASP A 121 3.94 -14.80 5.01
CA ASP A 121 2.55 -15.08 5.38
C ASP A 121 1.68 -13.82 5.28
N ILE A 122 2.15 -12.67 5.81
CA ILE A 122 1.39 -11.42 5.76
C ILE A 122 1.22 -10.91 4.31
N ARG A 123 2.24 -11.04 3.45
CA ARG A 123 2.09 -10.69 2.02
C ARG A 123 1.10 -11.61 1.32
N SER A 124 1.07 -12.89 1.68
CA SER A 124 0.08 -13.84 1.12
C SER A 124 -1.35 -13.49 1.55
N GLU A 125 -1.57 -13.10 2.81
CA GLU A 125 -2.87 -12.60 3.27
C GLU A 125 -3.27 -11.30 2.55
N MET A 126 -2.33 -10.38 2.33
CA MET A 126 -2.58 -9.19 1.51
C MET A 126 -3.06 -9.57 0.10
N CYS A 127 -2.42 -10.55 -0.55
CA CYS A 127 -2.82 -11.03 -1.87
C CYS A 127 -4.26 -11.56 -1.87
N LEU A 128 -4.57 -12.45 -0.94
CA LEU A 128 -5.92 -13.05 -0.82
C LEU A 128 -6.99 -11.98 -0.61
N VAL A 129 -6.72 -11.01 0.26
CA VAL A 129 -7.66 -9.91 0.55
C VAL A 129 -7.80 -8.96 -0.66
N MET A 130 -6.71 -8.64 -1.36
CA MET A 130 -6.76 -7.85 -2.59
C MET A 130 -7.62 -8.53 -3.67
N GLU A 131 -7.47 -9.84 -3.86
CA GLU A 131 -8.27 -10.62 -4.80
C GLU A 131 -9.76 -10.68 -4.39
N LEU A 132 -10.05 -10.84 -3.09
CA LEU A 132 -11.42 -10.74 -2.56
C LEU A 132 -12.06 -9.37 -2.86
N MET A 133 -11.24 -8.31 -2.94
CA MET A 133 -11.67 -6.96 -3.27
C MET A 133 -11.70 -6.68 -4.79
N GLY A 134 -11.41 -7.67 -5.63
CA GLY A 134 -11.52 -7.60 -7.09
C GLY A 134 -10.25 -7.17 -7.83
N LEU A 135 -9.10 -7.13 -7.17
CA LEU A 135 -7.81 -6.99 -7.86
C LEU A 135 -7.36 -8.36 -8.41
N VAL A 136 -6.40 -8.33 -9.34
CA VAL A 136 -5.71 -9.53 -9.84
C VAL A 136 -4.25 -9.38 -9.45
N VAL A 137 -3.76 -10.27 -8.59
CA VAL A 137 -2.38 -10.24 -8.11
C VAL A 137 -1.49 -11.00 -9.09
N GLU A 138 -0.36 -10.39 -9.48
CA GLU A 138 0.60 -11.00 -10.41
C GLU A 138 1.80 -11.63 -9.67
N ALA A 139 2.29 -10.97 -8.63
CA ALA A 139 3.40 -11.44 -7.82
C ALA A 139 3.37 -10.80 -6.42
N GLN A 140 4.22 -11.28 -5.52
CA GLN A 140 4.54 -10.58 -4.28
C GLN A 140 5.98 -10.89 -3.91
N HIS A 141 6.67 -9.96 -3.26
CA HIS A 141 8.01 -10.20 -2.76
C HIS A 141 8.46 -9.18 -1.70
N HIS A 142 9.51 -9.56 -0.98
CA HIS A 142 10.31 -8.63 -0.20
C HIS A 142 11.14 -7.74 -1.14
N GLU A 143 11.27 -6.46 -0.80
CA GLU A 143 11.97 -5.46 -1.58
C GLU A 143 13.40 -5.17 -1.07
N GLY A 144 14.15 -4.31 -1.76
CA GLY A 144 15.60 -4.24 -1.61
C GLY A 144 16.14 -3.78 -0.25
N ALA A 145 15.43 -2.91 0.48
CA ALA A 145 15.92 -2.33 1.74
C ALA A 145 15.89 -3.30 2.95
N THR A 146 16.35 -2.83 4.10
CA THR A 146 16.14 -3.47 5.41
C THR A 146 14.88 -2.90 6.06
N ALA A 147 14.38 -3.53 7.14
CA ALA A 147 13.19 -3.11 7.89
C ALA A 147 11.89 -3.19 7.07
N GLY A 148 11.59 -4.37 6.51
CA GLY A 148 10.28 -4.67 5.93
C GLY A 148 9.82 -3.90 4.68
N PRO A 149 10.66 -3.57 3.68
CA PRO A 149 10.16 -3.12 2.39
C PRO A 149 9.52 -4.29 1.62
N HIS A 150 8.37 -4.08 1.00
CA HIS A 150 7.63 -5.10 0.26
C HIS A 150 6.92 -4.54 -0.97
N ALA A 151 6.57 -5.43 -1.89
CA ALA A 151 5.68 -5.18 -3.01
C ALA A 151 4.70 -6.36 -3.18
N VAL A 152 3.50 -6.03 -3.65
CA VAL A 152 2.43 -6.95 -4.09
C VAL A 152 1.89 -6.40 -5.40
#